data_AF-A0A2G6Q7H0-F1
#
_entry.id   AF-A0A2G6Q7H0-F1
#
_cell.length_a   1.000
_cell.length_b   1.000
_cell.length_c   1.000
_cell.angle_alpha   90.00
_cell.angle_beta   90.00
_cell.angle_gamma   90.00
#
_symmetry.space_group_name_H-M   'P 1'
#
loop_
_entity.id
_entity.type
_entity.pdbx_description
1 polymer ?
#
loop_
_entity_poly.entity_id
_entity_poly.type
_entity_poly.pdbx_seq_one_letter_code
_entity_poly.pdbx_strand_id
1 'polypeptide(L)' 'MNQESILKQLEKVVEHNNFEMEKVKGNQCLAENLIVIDYEERSVYDPFFDESGRFEVNPIQYYGLKNIIKMIEAY' A
#
# COMPACT_ATOMS: atom_id res chain seq x y z
N MET A 1 11.51 14.60 4.65
CA MET A 1 10.53 14.02 5.59
C MET A 1 11.25 13.15 6.59
N ASN A 2 10.79 13.12 7.84
CA ASN A 2 11.22 12.10 8.80
C ASN A 2 10.39 10.81 8.62
N GLN A 3 10.84 9.69 9.19
CA GLN A 3 10.19 8.39 9.01
C GLN A 3 8.72 8.39 9.49
N GLU A 4 8.42 9.07 10.59
CA GLU A 4 7.07 9.18 11.13
C GLU A 4 6.10 9.87 10.15
N SER A 5 6.56 10.95 9.49
CA SER A 5 5.78 11.65 8.47
C SER A 5 5.50 10.77 7.25
N ILE A 6 6.42 9.88 6.88
CA ILE A 6 6.25 8.98 5.74
C ILE A 6 5.20 7.92 6.05
N LEU A 7 5.27 7.31 7.24
CA LEU A 7 4.29 6.30 7.66
C LEU A 7 2.87 6.89 7.76
N LYS A 8 2.72 8.11 8.29
CA LYS A 8 1.41 8.81 8.33
C LYS A 8 0.85 9.12 6.94
N GLN A 9 1.71 9.35 5.94
CA GLN A 9 1.25 9.55 4.57
C GLN A 9 0.86 8.21 3.94
N LEU A 10 1.64 7.16 4.18
CA LEU A 10 1.35 5.81 3.73
C LEU A 10 0.01 5.29 4.28
N GLU A 11 -0.29 5.54 5.56
CA GLU A 11 -1.58 5.22 6.19
C GLU A 11 -2.75 5.81 5.38
N LYS A 12 -2.65 7.05 4.90
CA LYS A 12 -3.69 7.68 4.07
C LYS A 12 -3.87 7.01 2.71
N VAL A 13 -2.78 6.54 2.10
CA VAL A 13 -2.87 5.78 0.84
C VAL A 13 -3.60 4.46 1.07
N VAL A 14 -3.32 3.77 2.19
CA VAL A 14 -4.00 2.53 2.55
C VAL A 14 -5.48 2.78 2.87
N GLU A 15 -5.81 3.85 3.58
CA GLU A 15 -7.20 4.27 3.79
C GLU A 15 -7.94 4.51 2.47
N HIS A 16 -7.31 5.20 1.51
CA HIS A 16 -7.84 5.40 0.17
C HIS A 16 -8.07 4.06 -0.56
N ASN A 17 -7.09 3.17 -0.55
CA ASN A 17 -7.20 1.86 -1.17
C ASN A 17 -8.34 1.03 -0.55
N ASN A 18 -8.47 1.05 0.78
CA ASN A 18 -9.57 0.38 1.49
C ASN A 18 -10.93 0.94 1.07
N PHE A 19 -11.06 2.26 0.94
CA PHE A 19 -12.27 2.90 0.45
C PHE A 19 -12.61 2.49 -0.99
N GLU A 20 -11.63 2.45 -1.89
CA GLU A 20 -11.85 1.96 -3.26
C GLU A 20 -12.28 0.48 -3.29
N MET A 21 -11.69 -0.36 -2.43
CA MET A 21 -12.10 -1.76 -2.27
C MET A 21 -13.52 -1.91 -1.72
N GLU A 22 -13.94 -1.06 -0.78
CA GLU A 22 -15.29 -1.08 -0.23
C GLU A 22 -16.36 -0.78 -1.30
N LYS A 23 -16.10 0.19 -2.20
CA LYS A 23 -17.02 0.51 -3.31
C LYS A 23 -17.34 -0.71 -4.16
N VAL A 24 -16.38 -1.61 -4.30
CA VAL A 24 -16.49 -2.82 -5.11
C VAL A 24 -16.70 -4.10 -4.29
N LYS A 25 -17.05 -3.95 -3.00
CA LYS A 25 -17.29 -5.07 -2.07
C LYS A 25 -16.13 -6.07 -2.00
N GLY A 26 -14.90 -5.56 -2.06
CA GLY A 26 -13.68 -6.35 -2.00
C GLY A 26 -13.30 -7.08 -3.29
N ASN A 27 -14.03 -6.88 -4.41
CA ASN A 27 -13.64 -7.43 -5.69
C ASN A 27 -12.56 -6.56 -6.36
N GLN A 28 -11.30 -6.89 -6.10
CA GLN A 28 -10.14 -6.14 -6.60
C GLN A 28 -10.12 -5.96 -8.12
N CYS A 29 -10.66 -6.91 -8.90
CA CYS A 29 -10.73 -6.79 -10.35
C CYS A 29 -11.61 -5.62 -10.84
N LEU A 30 -12.43 -5.04 -9.95
CA LEU A 30 -13.28 -3.90 -10.22
C LEU A 30 -12.73 -2.59 -9.61
N ALA A 31 -11.66 -2.64 -8.81
CA ALA A 31 -11.09 -1.49 -8.13
C ALA A 31 -10.05 -0.78 -9.03
N GLU A 32 -10.51 0.17 -9.84
CA GLU A 32 -9.69 0.82 -10.87
C GLU A 32 -8.69 1.85 -10.32
N ASN A 33 -8.89 2.36 -9.11
CA ASN A 33 -8.10 3.48 -8.55
C ASN A 33 -7.17 3.06 -7.40
N LEU A 34 -6.79 1.78 -7.34
CA LEU A 34 -5.83 1.31 -6.35
C LEU A 34 -4.43 1.82 -6.67
N ILE A 35 -3.77 2.36 -5.65
CA ILE A 35 -2.38 2.77 -5.71
C ILE A 35 -1.57 1.61 -5.13
N VAL A 36 -0.71 0.99 -5.93
CA VAL A 36 -0.04 -0.26 -5.56
C VAL A 36 1.47 -0.18 -5.76
N ILE A 37 2.18 -1.08 -5.10
CA ILE A 37 3.60 -1.37 -5.33
C ILE A 37 3.69 -2.74 -6.00
N ASP A 38 4.38 -2.84 -7.13
CA ASP A 38 4.74 -4.13 -7.70
C ASP A 38 5.98 -4.69 -6.98
N TYR A 39 5.81 -5.84 -6.33
CA TYR A 39 6.83 -6.53 -5.55
C TYR A 39 6.70 -8.04 -5.77
N GLU A 40 7.80 -8.70 -6.14
CA GLU A 40 7.85 -10.16 -6.35
C GLU A 40 6.68 -10.71 -7.19
N GLU A 41 6.41 -10.07 -8.34
CA GLU A 41 5.34 -10.43 -9.29
C GLU A 41 3.91 -10.24 -8.76
N ARG A 42 3.73 -9.47 -7.68
CA ARG A 42 2.42 -9.16 -7.08
C ARG A 42 2.27 -7.66 -6.88
N SER A 43 1.02 -7.19 -6.94
CA SER A 43 0.68 -5.81 -6.63
C SER A 43 0.18 -5.71 -5.19
N VAL A 44 0.87 -4.91 -4.38
CA VAL A 44 0.60 -4.70 -2.96
C VAL A 44 -0.12 -3.37 -2.78
N TYR A 45 -1.36 -3.41 -2.28
CA TYR A 45 -2.15 -2.22 -1.96
C TYR A 45 -2.11 -1.85 -0.47
N ASP A 46 -1.74 -2.80 0.41
CA ASP A 46 -1.45 -2.56 1.83
C ASP A 46 -0.01 -3.00 2.16
N PRO A 47 0.95 -2.07 2.17
CA PRO A 47 2.35 -2.37 2.45
C PRO A 47 2.65 -2.55 3.94
N PHE A 48 1.68 -2.46 4.85
CA PHE A 48 1.88 -2.83 6.25
C PHE A 48 1.72 -4.34 6.49
N PHE A 49 1.23 -5.08 5.48
CA PHE A 49 1.00 -6.51 5.58
C PHE A 49 1.69 -7.26 4.42
N ASP A 50 2.36 -8.36 4.73
CA ASP A 50 2.79 -9.33 3.73
C ASP A 50 1.78 -10.47 3.65
N GLU A 51 1.02 -10.54 2.56
CA GLU A 51 0.01 -11.58 2.37
C GLU A 51 0.61 -12.99 2.17
N SER A 52 1.84 -13.08 1.67
CA SER A 52 2.54 -14.37 1.50
C SER A 52 2.86 -14.99 2.84
N GLY A 53 3.38 -14.16 3.74
CA GLY A 53 3.74 -14.52 5.10
C GLY A 53 2.58 -14.49 6.08
N ARG A 54 1.52 -13.73 5.76
CA ARG A 54 0.39 -13.40 6.63
C ARG A 54 0.82 -12.75 7.95
N PHE A 55 1.71 -11.76 7.87
CA PHE A 55 2.19 -11.00 9.02
C PHE A 55 2.38 -9.51 8.71
N GLU A 56 2.35 -8.71 9.78
CA GLU A 56 2.67 -7.28 9.70
C GLU A 56 4.16 -7.06 9.45
N VAL A 57 4.46 -6.08 8.60
CA VAL A 57 5.83 -5.72 8.24
C VAL A 57 6.08 -4.24 8.44
N ASN A 58 7.36 -3.87 8.62
CA ASN A 58 7.75 -2.48 8.45
C ASN A 58 7.86 -2.19 6.94
N PRO A 59 6.96 -1.37 6.35
CA PRO A 59 6.90 -1.16 4.91
C PRO A 59 8.21 -0.62 4.32
N ILE A 60 8.90 0.26 5.07
CA ILE A 60 10.13 0.91 4.61
C ILE A 60 11.28 -0.10 4.57
N GLN A 61 11.35 -1.01 5.53
CA GLN A 61 12.39 -2.05 5.58
C GLN A 61 12.13 -3.16 4.55
N TYR A 62 10.85 -3.55 4.38
CA TYR A 62 10.48 -4.69 3.54
C TYR A 62 10.41 -4.31 2.05
N TYR A 63 9.61 -3.28 1.71
CA TYR A 63 9.39 -2.85 0.32
C TYR A 63 10.38 -1.76 -0.14
N GLY A 64 11.10 -1.14 0.79
CA GLY A 64 12.12 -0.12 0.52
C GLY A 64 11.56 1.30 0.44
N LEU A 65 12.26 2.25 1.08
CA LEU A 65 11.88 3.66 1.17
C LEU A 65 11.49 4.29 -0.17
N LYS A 66 12.24 4.00 -1.23
CA LYS A 66 12.00 4.57 -2.57
C LYS A 66 10.63 4.14 -3.13
N ASN A 67 10.23 2.90 -2.91
CA ASN A 67 8.96 2.39 -3.41
C ASN A 67 7.79 2.93 -2.59
N ILE A 68 7.96 3.05 -1.26
CA ILE A 68 6.99 3.70 -0.38
C ILE A 68 6.77 5.15 -0.79
N ILE A 69 7.84 5.91 -1.06
CA ILE A 69 7.71 7.30 -1.52
C ILE A 69 6.96 7.38 -2.85
N LYS A 70 7.27 6.51 -3.82
CA LYS A 70 6.53 6.48 -5.11
C LYS A 70 5.04 6.20 -4.93
N MET A 71 4.68 5.28 -4.04
CA MET A 71 3.29 4.96 -3.74
C MET A 71 2.58 6.18 -3.14
N ILE A 72 3.24 6.89 -2.21
CA ILE A 72 2.73 8.13 -1.61
C ILE A 72 2.58 9.24 -2.66
N GLU A 73 3.54 9.39 -3.58
CA GLU A 73 3.51 10.42 -4.63
C GLU A 73 2.43 10.16 -5.70
N ALA A 74 1.91 8.93 -5.79
CA ALA A 74 0.83 8.57 -6.69
C ALA A 74 -0.57 8.88 -6.10
N TYR A 75 -0.65 9.27 -4.83
CA TYR A 75 -1.86 9.69 -4.11
C TYR A 75 -2.07 11.21 -4.18
#